data_AF-A0A6A8LRW6-F1
#
_entry.id   AF-A0A6A8LRW6-F1
#
_cell.length_a   1.000
_cell.length_b   1.000
_cell.length_c   1.000
_cell.angle_alpha   90.00
_cell.angle_beta   90.00
_cell.angle_gamma   90.00
#
_symmetry.space_group_name_H-M   'P 1'
#
loop_
_entity.id
_entity.type
_entity.pdbx_description
1 polymer ?
#
loop_
_entity_poly.entity_id
_entity_poly.type
_entity_poly.pdbx_seq_one_letter_code
_entity_poly.pdbx_strand_id
1 'polypeptide(L)' 'MTLTKQVKKQIKQRLKNKNIEVAGLDLHFDGHNGDHLLIYCRISEEKLVYLLAIGTHSELF' A
#
# COMPACT_ATOMS: atom_id res chain seq x y z
N MET A 1 -0.68 -11.42 3.26
CA MET A 1 -0.18 -10.12 3.78
C MET A 1 -1.21 -9.48 4.70
N THR A 2 -0.90 -9.30 5.98
CA THR A 2 -1.80 -8.61 6.92
C THR A 2 -1.17 -7.29 7.30
N LEU A 3 -1.57 -6.20 6.62
CA LEU A 3 -1.21 -4.84 7.09
C LEU A 3 -1.58 -4.68 8.56
N THR A 4 -0.64 -4.19 9.36
CA THR A 4 -0.85 -3.99 10.80
C THR A 4 -2.06 -3.08 11.05
N LYS A 5 -2.79 -3.36 12.13
CA LYS A 5 -3.99 -2.58 12.51
C LYS A 5 -3.70 -1.08 12.63
N GLN A 6 -2.48 -0.73 13.03
CA GLN A 6 -2.02 0.65 13.19
C GLN A 6 -1.89 1.39 11.86
N VAL A 7 -1.29 0.77 10.84
CA VAL A 7 -1.18 1.35 9.49
C VAL A 7 -2.57 1.56 8.90
N LYS A 8 -3.47 0.56 9.00
CA LYS A 8 -4.87 0.70 8.56
C LYS A 8 -5.60 1.86 9.25
N LYS A 9 -5.36 2.08 10.54
CA LYS A 9 -5.99 3.18 11.30
C LYS A 9 -5.49 4.55 10.84
N GLN A 10 -4.18 4.72 10.63
CA GLN A 10 -3.61 5.98 10.13
C GLN A 10 -4.12 6.32 8.72
N ILE A 11 -4.21 5.32 7.84
CA ILE A 11 -4.76 5.49 6.49
C ILE A 11 -6.22 5.92 6.54
N LYS A 12 -7.06 5.23 7.33
CA LYS A 12 -8.48 5.59 7.51
C LYS A 12 -8.68 6.99 8.06
N GLN A 13 -7.82 7.43 9.00
CA GLN A 13 -7.86 8.79 9.54
C GLN A 13 -7.51 9.84 8.50
N ARG A 14 -6.43 9.64 7.71
CA ARG A 14 -6.03 10.56 6.65
C ARG A 14 -7.07 10.65 5.53
N LEU A 15 -7.76 9.56 5.25
CA LEU A 15 -8.70 9.44 4.13
C LEU A 15 -10.17 9.53 4.57
N LYS A 16 -10.44 10.08 5.76
CA LYS A 16 -11.79 10.38 6.30
C LYS A 16 -12.83 9.25 6.15
N ASN A 17 -12.47 8.00 6.46
CA ASN A 17 -13.38 6.85 6.40
C ASN A 17 -14.01 6.55 5.02
N LYS A 18 -13.39 6.99 3.91
CA LYS A 18 -13.81 6.50 2.59
C LYS A 18 -13.65 4.98 2.50
N ASN A 19 -14.38 4.35 1.57
CA ASN A 19 -14.28 2.91 1.37
C ASN A 19 -12.92 2.61 0.70
N ILE A 20 -11.90 2.45 1.54
CA ILE A 20 -10.49 2.34 1.13
C ILE A 20 -10.13 0.87 0.97
N GLU A 21 -9.77 0.47 -0.25
CA GLU A 21 -9.16 -0.82 -0.52
C GLU A 21 -7.65 -0.68 -0.47
N VAL A 22 -6.98 -1.46 0.38
CA VAL A 22 -5.51 -1.48 0.47
C VAL A 22 -5.01 -2.71 -0.28
N ALA A 23 -4.09 -2.50 -1.21
CA ALA A 23 -3.50 -3.55 -2.03
C ALA A 23 -1.96 -3.45 -2.03
N GLY A 24 -1.33 -4.59 -2.28
CA GLY A 24 0.10 -4.68 -2.56
C GLY A 24 0.31 -4.90 -4.06
N LEU A 25 1.35 -4.31 -4.63
CA LEU A 25 1.82 -4.56 -6.00
C LEU A 25 3.30 -4.87 -5.95
N ASP A 26 3.70 -6.06 -6.39
CA ASP A 26 5.09 -6.43 -6.55
C ASP A 26 5.71 -5.66 -7.73
N LEU A 27 6.87 -5.05 -7.50
CA LEU A 27 7.60 -4.23 -8.45
C LEU A 27 8.96 -4.85 -8.76
N HIS A 28 9.25 -4.97 -10.05
CA HIS A 28 10.53 -5.46 -10.56
C HIS A 28 11.25 -4.33 -11.28
N PHE A 29 12.15 -3.62 -10.59
CA PHE A 29 12.84 -2.46 -11.16
C PHE A 29 14.01 -2.82 -12.08
N ASP A 30 14.65 -3.98 -11.90
CA ASP A 30 15.92 -4.31 -12.56
C ASP A 30 15.96 -5.72 -13.22
N GLY A 31 14.82 -6.39 -13.37
CA GLY A 31 14.75 -7.74 -13.99
C GLY A 31 15.36 -8.88 -13.16
N HIS A 32 16.06 -8.58 -12.06
CA HIS A 32 16.37 -9.51 -10.99
C HIS A 32 15.14 -9.75 -10.10
N ASN A 33 15.13 -10.88 -9.37
CA ASN A 33 14.04 -11.25 -8.45
C ASN A 33 13.62 -10.03 -7.63
N GLY A 34 12.42 -9.52 -7.97
CA GLY A 34 11.94 -8.25 -7.44
C GLY A 34 11.44 -8.50 -6.04
N ASP A 35 12.24 -8.10 -5.06
CA ASP A 35 11.84 -8.12 -3.66
C ASP A 35 11.08 -6.84 -3.28
N HIS A 36 10.88 -5.91 -4.22
CA HIS A 36 10.23 -4.63 -3.97
C HIS A 36 8.71 -4.74 -4.04
N LEU A 37 8.05 -4.19 -3.03
CA LEU A 37 6.61 -4.19 -2.88
C LEU A 37 6.12 -2.74 -2.73
N LEU A 38 5.12 -2.37 -3.52
CA LEU A 38 4.39 -1.13 -3.38
C LEU A 38 3.09 -1.40 -2.63
N ILE A 39 2.94 -0.78 -1.47
CA ILE A 39 1.69 -0.75 -0.73
C ILE A 39 0.97 0.52 -1.12
N TYR A 40 -0.24 0.38 -1.63
CA TYR A 40 -1.08 1.51 -2.02
C TYR A 40 -2.51 1.29 -1.57
N CYS A 41 -3.30 2.36 -1.58
CA CYS A 41 -4.74 2.25 -1.45
C CYS A 41 -5.49 2.98 -2.54
N ARG A 42 -6.66 2.45 -2.88
CA ARG A 42 -7.57 3.00 -3.87
C ARG A 42 -8.79 3.58 -3.19
N ILE A 43 -9.18 4.77 -3.65
CA ILE A 43 -10.47 5.37 -3.33
C ILE A 43 -11.29 5.38 -4.62
N SER A 44 -12.09 4.33 -4.80
CA SER A 44 -12.83 4.09 -6.04
C SER A 44 -13.77 5.24 -6.42
N GLU A 45 -14.39 5.88 -5.43
CA GLU A 45 -15.30 7.03 -5.62
C GLU A 45 -14.58 8.27 -6.21
N GLU A 46 -13.29 8.42 -5.96
CA GLU A 46 -12.51 9.58 -6.41
C GLU A 46 -11.60 9.27 -7.59
N LYS A 47 -11.51 7.99 -8.00
CA LYS A 47 -10.52 7.50 -8.97
C LYS A 47 -9.08 7.88 -8.59
N LEU A 48 -8.81 7.99 -7.28
CA LEU A 48 -7.49 8.34 -6.73
C LEU A 48 -6.77 7.10 -6.19
N VAL A 49 -5.45 7.10 -6.36
CA VAL A 49 -4.53 6.10 -5.80
C VAL A 49 -3.56 6.81 -4.87
N TYR A 50 -3.47 6.34 -3.63
CA TYR A 50 -2.53 6.84 -2.64
C TYR A 50 -1.42 5.81 -2.43
N LEU A 51 -0.18 6.22 -2.67
CA LEU A 51 1.00 5.41 -2.38
C LEU A 51 1.32 5.54 -0.89
N LEU A 52 1.44 4.40 -0.21
CA LEU A 52 1.59 4.37 1.24
C LEU A 52 3.02 4.05 1.65
N ALA A 53 3.63 3.07 0.98
CA ALA A 53 5.01 2.68 1.21
C ALA A 53 5.55 1.92 0.00
N ILE A 54 6.85 2.03 -0.23
CA ILE A 54 7.61 1.25 -1.21
C ILE A 54 8.92 0.80 -0.55
N GLY A 55 9.31 -0.43 -0.79
CA GLY A 55 10.53 -1.01 -0.22
C GLY A 55 10.58 -2.50 -0.45
N THR A 56 11.63 -3.16 0.00
CA THR A 56 11.71 -4.62 -0.04
C THR A 56 10.74 -5.28 0.95
N HIS A 57 10.46 -6.57 0.77
CA HIS A 57 9.71 -7.36 1.76
C HIS A 57 10.27 -7.23 3.19
N SER A 58 11.59 -7.13 3.35
CA SER A 58 12.26 -6.99 4.66
C SER A 58 12.25 -5.58 5.23
N GLU A 59 12.02 -4.55 4.42
CA GLU A 59 11.94 -3.16 4.89
C GLU A 59 10.52 -2.79 5.32
N LEU A 60 9.52 -3.43 4.74
CA LEU A 60 8.11 -3.15 4.98
C LEU A 60 7.51 -4.01 6.11
N PHE A 61 8.21 -5.06 6.54
CA PHE A 61 7.78 -6.03 7.56
C PHE A 61 8.94 -6.45 8.47
#